data_AF-A0A5C6VPD2-F1
#
_entry.id   AF-A0A5C6VPD2-F1
#
_cell.length_a   1.000
_cell.length_b   1.000
_cell.length_c   1.000
_cell.angle_alpha   90.00
_cell.angle_beta   90.00
_cell.angle_gamma   90.00
#
_symmetry.space_group_name_H-M   'P 1'
#
loop_
_entity.id
_entity.type
_entity.pdbx_description
1 polymer ?
#
loop_
_entity_poly.entity_id
_entity_poly.type
_entity_poly.pdbx_seq_one_letter_code
_entity_poly.pdbx_strand_id
1 'polypeptide(L)'
;MKKINAWVLAALVLAGCSSAEKEAREAQAYQHNESSLAAAQRNAAVDCPQAQCDAAWAQTRRYVEQHSDTTVTRADALAIETEVPYSSGKVSFSATRVARPGGATLTLFAQCRGMYGPDNAKGSDYDECADKILKTQNGYVAFVRAHVAGQ
;
A
#
# COMPACT_ATOMS: atom_id res chain seq x y z
N MET A 1 -28.95 -43.45 56.49
CA MET A 1 -27.95 -42.38 56.73
C MET A 1 -26.59 -42.81 56.18
N LYS A 2 -26.08 -42.13 55.14
CA LYS A 2 -24.65 -42.06 54.83
C LYS A 2 -24.44 -40.83 53.94
N LYS A 3 -23.76 -39.83 54.51
CA LYS A 3 -23.41 -38.55 53.86
C LYS A 3 -22.15 -38.80 53.03
N ILE A 4 -22.15 -38.43 51.75
CA ILE A 4 -20.94 -38.36 50.95
C ILE A 4 -20.81 -36.92 50.48
N ASN A 5 -19.71 -36.31 50.92
CA ASN A 5 -19.38 -34.91 50.77
C ASN A 5 -18.98 -34.57 49.32
N ALA A 6 -19.24 -33.32 48.96
CA ALA A 6 -18.88 -32.68 47.71
C ALA A 6 -17.39 -32.76 47.39
N TRP A 7 -17.06 -33.12 46.14
CA TRP A 7 -15.78 -32.79 45.51
C TRP A 7 -16.08 -31.98 44.24
N VAL A 8 -15.62 -30.74 44.27
CA VAL A 8 -15.65 -29.75 43.20
C VAL A 8 -14.82 -30.27 42.01
N LEU A 9 -15.47 -30.53 40.88
CA LEU A 9 -14.83 -30.66 39.57
C LEU A 9 -14.92 -29.30 38.87
N ALA A 10 -14.03 -28.39 39.29
CA ALA A 10 -13.75 -27.17 38.55
C ALA A 10 -12.37 -27.32 37.93
N ALA A 11 -12.30 -27.71 36.65
CA ALA A 11 -11.10 -27.51 35.83
C ALA A 11 -11.38 -27.77 34.35
N LEU A 12 -11.03 -26.76 33.54
CA LEU A 12 -10.52 -26.85 32.16
C LEU A 12 -11.52 -27.06 31.01
N VAL A 13 -12.21 -25.99 30.60
CA VAL A 13 -12.43 -25.73 29.16
C VAL A 13 -12.44 -24.20 28.87
N LEU A 14 -11.29 -23.54 28.97
CA LEU A 14 -11.10 -22.15 28.51
C LEU A 14 -9.88 -22.02 27.56
N ALA A 15 -9.69 -23.00 26.67
CA ALA A 15 -8.55 -23.02 25.75
C ALA A 15 -8.96 -22.93 24.26
N GLY A 16 -10.14 -22.38 23.94
CA GLY A 16 -10.68 -22.35 22.57
C GLY A 16 -10.92 -20.98 21.94
N CYS A 17 -11.02 -19.88 22.70
CA CYS A 17 -11.44 -18.58 22.14
C CYS A 17 -10.30 -17.72 21.60
N SER A 18 -9.02 -18.02 21.90
CA SER A 18 -7.92 -17.15 21.44
C SER A 18 -7.55 -17.34 19.96
N SER A 19 -7.75 -18.53 19.37
CA SER A 19 -7.41 -18.77 17.95
C SER A 19 -8.45 -18.18 17.01
N ALA A 20 -9.73 -18.49 17.24
CA ALA A 20 -10.82 -17.99 16.39
C ALA A 20 -10.95 -16.46 16.44
N GLU A 21 -10.80 -15.84 17.61
CA GLU A 21 -10.81 -14.37 17.74
C GLU A 21 -9.59 -13.74 17.06
N LYS A 22 -8.42 -14.39 17.13
CA LYS A 22 -7.20 -13.93 16.46
C LYS A 22 -7.33 -14.02 14.94
N GLU A 23 -7.80 -15.16 14.42
CA GLU A 23 -8.08 -15.37 13.00
C GLU A 23 -9.09 -14.34 12.48
N ALA A 24 -10.16 -14.08 13.24
CA ALA A 24 -11.16 -13.06 12.88
C ALA A 24 -10.55 -11.64 12.82
N ARG A 25 -9.67 -11.29 13.76
CA ARG A 25 -8.97 -10.00 13.76
C ARG A 25 -7.99 -9.88 12.59
N GLU A 26 -7.26 -10.94 12.26
CA GLU A 26 -6.35 -10.96 11.12
C GLU A 26 -7.10 -10.81 9.79
N ALA A 27 -8.23 -11.50 9.64
CA ALA A 27 -9.11 -11.36 8.48
C ALA A 27 -9.67 -9.93 8.38
N GLN A 28 -10.11 -9.34 9.50
CA GLN A 28 -10.59 -7.96 9.52
C GLN A 28 -9.50 -6.96 9.15
N ALA A 29 -8.28 -7.13 9.67
CA ALA A 29 -7.13 -6.29 9.34
C ALA A 29 -6.78 -6.37 7.85
N TYR A 30 -6.79 -7.58 7.28
CA TYR A 30 -6.60 -7.78 5.84
C TYR A 30 -7.65 -7.01 5.02
N GLN A 31 -8.94 -7.17 5.32
CA GLN A 31 -10.01 -6.45 4.61
C GLN A 31 -9.89 -4.94 4.75
N HIS A 32 -9.49 -4.44 5.92
CA HIS A 32 -9.25 -3.03 6.14
C HIS A 32 -8.10 -2.49 5.28
N ASN A 33 -6.99 -3.25 5.20
CA ASN A 33 -5.85 -2.88 4.38
C ASN A 33 -6.20 -2.90 2.89
N GLU A 34 -6.94 -3.91 2.40
CA GLU A 34 -7.40 -3.96 1.00
C GLU A 34 -8.25 -2.72 0.63
N SER A 35 -9.17 -2.33 1.50
CA SER A 35 -9.97 -1.12 1.31
C SER A 35 -9.10 0.15 1.28
N SER A 36 -8.13 0.23 2.18
CA SER A 36 -7.21 1.35 2.30
C SER A 36 -6.26 1.45 1.10
N LEU A 37 -5.75 0.32 0.60
CA LEU A 37 -4.90 0.24 -0.58
C LEU A 37 -5.64 0.70 -1.83
N ALA A 38 -6.88 0.23 -2.00
CA ALA A 38 -7.73 0.67 -3.10
C ALA A 38 -8.02 2.18 -3.04
N ALA A 39 -8.23 2.73 -1.83
CA ALA A 39 -8.40 4.17 -1.64
C ALA A 39 -7.11 4.95 -1.94
N ALA A 40 -5.97 4.49 -1.43
CA ALA A 40 -4.67 5.11 -1.66
C ALA A 40 -4.32 5.16 -3.15
N GLN A 41 -4.51 4.05 -3.88
CA GLN A 41 -4.27 3.98 -5.32
C GLN A 41 -5.17 4.94 -6.11
N ARG A 42 -6.44 5.09 -5.74
CA ARG A 42 -7.35 6.05 -6.39
C ARG A 42 -6.96 7.50 -6.10
N ASN A 43 -6.45 7.77 -4.90
CA ASN A 43 -6.11 9.11 -4.44
C ASN A 43 -4.67 9.52 -4.79
N ALA A 44 -3.84 8.59 -5.24
CA ALA A 44 -2.46 8.84 -5.67
C ALA A 44 -2.40 9.48 -7.07
N ALA A 45 -3.22 10.52 -7.29
CA ALA A 45 -3.32 11.27 -8.52
C ALA A 45 -3.30 12.77 -8.22
N VAL A 46 -2.49 13.51 -8.97
CA VAL A 46 -2.40 14.97 -8.88
C VAL A 46 -2.61 15.59 -10.24
N ASP A 47 -3.50 16.57 -10.28
CA ASP A 47 -3.72 17.37 -11.47
C ASP A 47 -2.77 18.57 -11.46
N CYS A 48 -2.13 18.81 -12.60
CA CYS A 48 -1.25 19.96 -12.79
C CYS A 48 -1.76 20.84 -13.94
N PRO A 49 -1.71 22.18 -13.81
CA PRO A 49 -1.93 23.08 -14.93
C PRO A 49 -0.73 23.03 -15.88
N GLN A 50 -0.96 23.33 -17.16
CA GLN A 50 0.08 23.26 -18.19
C GLN A 50 1.37 24.02 -17.80
N ALA A 51 1.24 25.20 -17.19
CA ALA A 51 2.37 26.04 -16.77
C ALA A 51 3.26 25.40 -15.69
N GLN A 52 2.75 24.42 -14.93
CA GLN A 52 3.47 23.79 -13.82
C GLN A 52 3.65 22.28 -14.01
N CYS A 53 3.05 21.68 -15.05
CA CYS A 53 3.06 20.22 -15.20
C CYS A 53 4.46 19.64 -15.38
N ASP A 54 5.36 20.32 -16.07
CA ASP A 54 6.71 19.79 -16.26
C ASP A 54 7.50 19.78 -14.94
N ALA A 55 7.32 20.81 -14.11
CA ALA A 55 7.86 20.83 -12.76
C ALA A 55 7.24 19.73 -11.88
N ALA A 56 5.91 19.58 -11.91
CA ALA A 56 5.20 18.52 -11.18
C ALA A 56 5.64 17.11 -11.62
N TRP A 57 5.89 16.93 -12.91
CA TRP A 57 6.38 15.67 -13.47
C TRP A 57 7.82 15.36 -13.04
N ALA A 58 8.69 16.36 -13.00
CA ALA A 58 10.04 16.21 -12.44
C ALA A 58 10.01 15.84 -10.95
N GLN A 59 9.09 16.40 -10.16
CA GLN A 59 8.91 16.00 -8.76
C GLN A 59 8.33 14.60 -8.62
N THR A 60 7.42 14.21 -9.50
CA THR A 60 6.89 12.83 -9.56
C THR A 60 8.01 11.83 -9.79
N ARG A 61 8.93 12.11 -10.73
CA ARG A 61 10.11 11.29 -10.95
C ARG A 61 10.97 11.16 -9.70
N ARG A 62 11.30 12.29 -9.05
CA ARG A 62 12.07 12.28 -7.79
C ARG A 62 11.39 11.47 -6.69
N TYR A 63 10.07 11.55 -6.60
CA TYR A 63 9.29 10.78 -5.64
C TYR A 63 9.40 9.27 -5.91
N VAL A 64 9.25 8.86 -7.17
CA VAL A 64 9.43 7.45 -7.57
C VAL A 64 10.84 6.95 -7.24
N GLU A 65 11.88 7.74 -7.54
CA GLU A 65 13.28 7.39 -7.26
C GLU A 65 13.57 7.27 -5.76
N GLN A 66 12.93 8.08 -4.90
CA GLN A 66 13.15 8.06 -3.45
C GLN A 66 12.44 6.92 -2.73
N HIS A 67 11.32 6.46 -3.29
CA HIS A 67 10.44 5.51 -2.60
C HIS A 67 10.45 4.09 -3.17
N SER A 68 11.03 3.88 -4.35
CA SER A 68 11.17 2.55 -4.94
C SER A 68 12.41 1.82 -4.40
N ASP A 69 12.26 0.53 -4.11
CA ASP A 69 13.39 -0.38 -3.84
C ASP A 69 14.18 -0.73 -5.11
N THR A 70 13.57 -0.50 -6.28
CA THR A 70 14.13 -0.79 -7.61
C THR A 70 14.46 0.49 -8.37
N THR A 71 15.41 0.40 -9.29
CA THR A 71 15.86 1.51 -10.14
C THR A 71 14.81 1.90 -11.17
N VAL A 72 14.80 3.18 -11.57
CA VAL A 72 14.03 3.69 -12.70
C VAL A 72 14.67 3.23 -14.02
N THR A 73 13.90 2.58 -14.88
CA THR A 73 14.33 2.06 -16.19
C THR A 73 13.89 2.94 -17.35
N ARG A 74 12.76 3.64 -17.19
CA ARG A 74 12.24 4.61 -18.17
C ARG A 74 11.72 5.84 -17.44
N ALA A 75 12.06 7.01 -17.94
CA ALA A 75 11.46 8.27 -17.52
C ALA A 75 11.39 9.21 -18.72
N ASP A 76 10.22 9.27 -19.34
CA ASP A 76 9.95 10.10 -20.52
C ASP A 76 8.80 11.08 -20.23
N ALA A 77 8.25 11.72 -21.27
CA ALA A 77 7.20 12.71 -21.12
C ALA A 77 5.85 12.13 -20.65
N LEU A 78 5.64 10.82 -20.75
CA LEU A 78 4.35 10.14 -20.51
C LEU A 78 4.41 9.13 -19.37
N ALA A 79 5.57 8.54 -19.10
CA ALA A 79 5.71 7.48 -18.12
C ALA A 79 7.04 7.52 -17.36
N ILE A 80 6.96 7.11 -16.10
CA ILE A 80 8.09 6.73 -15.26
C ILE A 80 7.89 5.27 -14.89
N GLU A 81 8.85 4.42 -15.22
CA GLU A 81 8.83 2.99 -14.91
C GLU A 81 10.07 2.60 -14.14
N THR A 82 9.90 1.66 -13.22
CA THR A 82 11.00 1.03 -12.49
C THR A 82 11.13 -0.44 -12.89
N GLU A 83 12.26 -1.05 -12.54
CA GLU A 83 12.38 -2.51 -12.62
C GLU A 83 11.27 -3.19 -11.79
N VAL A 84 10.86 -4.36 -12.25
CA VAL A 84 9.91 -5.21 -11.51
C VAL A 84 10.66 -5.80 -10.30
N PRO A 85 10.08 -5.77 -9.09
CA PRO A 85 10.77 -6.24 -7.89
C PRO A 85 11.01 -7.75 -7.97
N TYR A 86 12.29 -8.15 -8.00
CA TYR A 86 12.69 -9.55 -8.13
C TYR A 86 12.49 -10.35 -6.83
N SER A 87 12.74 -9.72 -5.68
CA SER A 87 12.62 -10.35 -4.34
C SER A 87 11.36 -9.92 -3.61
N SER A 88 10.86 -10.83 -2.76
CA SER A 88 9.69 -10.61 -1.90
C SER A 88 9.86 -9.41 -0.97
N GLY A 89 8.78 -8.67 -0.70
CA GLY A 89 8.76 -7.50 0.17
C GLY A 89 9.37 -6.22 -0.44
N LYS A 90 9.94 -6.30 -1.66
CA LYS A 90 10.43 -5.14 -2.40
C LYS A 90 9.29 -4.44 -3.12
N VAL A 91 9.19 -3.13 -2.93
CA VAL A 91 8.18 -2.26 -3.54
C VAL A 91 8.78 -1.44 -4.66
N SER A 92 8.04 -1.32 -5.76
CA SER A 92 8.41 -0.56 -6.94
C SER A 92 7.26 0.36 -7.30
N PHE A 93 7.56 1.63 -7.54
CA PHE A 93 6.57 2.62 -7.93
C PHE A 93 6.76 3.04 -9.37
N SER A 94 5.67 3.27 -10.08
CA SER A 94 5.67 3.84 -11.42
C SER A 94 4.68 4.98 -11.49
N ALA A 95 4.78 5.81 -12.53
CA ALA A 95 3.83 6.90 -12.72
C ALA A 95 3.49 7.12 -14.18
N THR A 96 2.30 7.64 -14.43
CA THR A 96 1.86 8.07 -15.78
C THR A 96 1.47 9.53 -15.77
N ARG A 97 1.64 10.19 -16.92
CA ARG A 97 1.18 11.54 -17.21
C ARG A 97 0.15 11.47 -18.33
N VAL A 98 -1.11 11.75 -18.01
CA VAL A 98 -2.22 11.75 -18.96
C VAL A 98 -2.64 13.19 -19.23
N ALA A 99 -2.54 13.63 -20.49
CA ALA A 99 -2.95 14.97 -20.89
C ALA A 99 -4.46 15.19 -20.69
N ARG A 100 -4.83 16.40 -20.26
CA ARG A 100 -6.23 16.85 -20.15
C ARG A 100 -6.33 18.32 -20.59
N PRO A 101 -7.52 18.86 -20.90
CA PRO A 101 -7.65 20.27 -21.22
C PRO A 101 -7.01 21.16 -20.15
N GLY A 102 -6.04 21.99 -20.56
CA GLY A 102 -5.34 22.92 -19.66
C GLY A 102 -4.22 22.31 -18.80
N GLY A 103 -3.84 21.04 -18.98
CA GLY A 103 -2.77 20.41 -18.20
C GLY A 103 -2.68 18.90 -18.31
N ALA A 104 -2.44 18.22 -17.19
CA ALA A 104 -2.35 16.76 -17.13
C ALA A 104 -2.70 16.22 -15.74
N THR A 105 -2.97 14.91 -15.68
CA THR A 105 -3.05 14.13 -14.43
C THR A 105 -1.81 13.27 -14.32
N LEU A 106 -1.17 13.33 -13.16
CA LEU A 106 -0.02 12.52 -12.81
C LEU A 106 -0.47 11.48 -11.79
N THR A 107 -0.44 10.20 -12.16
CA THR A 107 -0.92 9.10 -11.32
C THR A 107 0.23 8.20 -10.91
N LEU A 108 0.35 7.90 -9.62
CA LEU A 108 1.33 6.98 -9.07
C LEU A 108 0.72 5.58 -8.91
N PHE A 109 1.51 4.55 -9.20
CA PHE A 109 1.14 3.14 -9.07
C PHE A 109 2.18 2.42 -8.24
N ALA A 110 1.79 1.31 -7.62
CA ALA A 110 2.67 0.49 -6.83
C ALA A 110 2.60 -0.98 -7.24
N GLN A 111 3.73 -1.66 -7.12
CA GLN A 111 3.85 -3.10 -7.23
C GLN A 111 4.71 -3.61 -6.08
N CYS A 112 4.34 -4.74 -5.48
CA CYS A 112 5.15 -5.37 -4.44
C CYS A 112 5.14 -6.88 -4.59
N ARG A 113 6.33 -7.48 -4.71
CA ARG A 113 6.47 -8.92 -4.90
C ARG A 113 6.17 -9.64 -3.58
N GLY A 114 5.38 -10.71 -3.65
CA GLY A 114 5.01 -11.50 -2.46
C GLY A 114 3.88 -10.93 -1.62
N MET A 115 3.29 -9.80 -2.05
CA MET A 115 2.10 -9.22 -1.40
C MET A 115 0.89 -10.13 -1.52
N TYR A 116 0.66 -10.70 -2.70
CA TYR A 116 -0.46 -11.61 -2.96
C TYR A 116 0.05 -12.98 -3.41
N GLY A 117 -0.61 -14.03 -2.91
CA GLY A 117 -0.47 -15.41 -3.36
C GLY A 117 -1.47 -15.78 -4.47
N PRO A 118 -1.64 -17.07 -4.75
CA PRO A 118 -2.71 -17.56 -5.64
C PRO A 118 -4.09 -17.04 -5.21
N ASP A 119 -4.97 -16.78 -6.18
CA ASP A 119 -6.34 -16.31 -5.95
C ASP A 119 -6.45 -15.02 -5.10
N ASN A 120 -5.42 -14.15 -5.15
CA ASN A 120 -5.30 -12.95 -4.33
C ASN A 120 -5.33 -13.24 -2.82
N ALA A 121 -4.91 -14.43 -2.39
CA ALA A 121 -4.71 -14.72 -0.98
C ALA A 121 -3.62 -13.81 -0.39
N LYS A 122 -3.72 -13.52 0.91
CA LYS A 122 -2.69 -12.77 1.65
C LYS A 122 -1.34 -13.47 1.50
N GLY A 123 -0.38 -12.81 0.85
CA GLY A 123 0.98 -13.31 0.70
C GLY A 123 1.82 -13.13 1.96
N SER A 124 3.01 -13.74 1.98
CA SER A 124 3.94 -13.70 3.13
C SER A 124 4.36 -12.29 3.52
N ASP A 125 4.48 -11.40 2.54
CA ASP A 125 4.99 -10.04 2.73
C ASP A 125 3.88 -8.99 2.64
N TYR A 126 2.62 -9.42 2.74
CA TYR A 126 1.47 -8.54 2.58
C TYR A 126 1.52 -7.33 3.51
N ASP A 127 1.76 -7.55 4.80
CA ASP A 127 1.70 -6.47 5.80
C ASP A 127 2.85 -5.45 5.58
N GLU A 128 4.06 -5.94 5.23
CA GLU A 128 5.19 -5.08 4.87
C GLU A 128 4.92 -4.28 3.60
N CYS A 129 4.43 -4.95 2.55
CA CYS A 129 4.06 -4.30 1.29
C CYS A 129 2.96 -3.26 1.50
N ALA A 130 1.91 -3.61 2.25
CA ALA A 130 0.77 -2.73 2.49
C ALA A 130 1.21 -1.46 3.22
N ASP A 131 2.04 -1.57 4.27
CA ASP A 131 2.56 -0.40 5.00
C ASP A 131 3.36 0.54 4.07
N LYS A 132 4.31 -0.01 3.29
CA LYS A 132 5.12 0.78 2.36
C LYS A 132 4.27 1.47 1.28
N ILE A 133 3.31 0.75 0.70
CA ILE A 133 2.42 1.29 -0.33
C ILE A 133 1.53 2.38 0.24
N LEU A 134 0.85 2.12 1.37
CA LEU A 134 -0.06 3.08 1.99
C LEU A 134 0.66 4.37 2.39
N LYS A 135 1.82 4.25 3.05
CA LYS A 135 2.64 5.41 3.44
C LYS A 135 3.04 6.24 2.23
N THR A 136 3.49 5.59 1.16
CA THR A 136 4.02 6.28 -0.03
C THR A 136 2.91 6.88 -0.88
N GLN A 137 1.83 6.15 -1.18
CA GLN A 137 0.74 6.65 -2.00
C GLN A 137 -0.04 7.79 -1.33
N ASN A 138 -0.28 7.71 -0.01
CA ASN A 138 -0.95 8.78 0.73
C ASN A 138 -0.10 10.06 0.85
N GLY A 139 1.24 9.95 0.78
CA GLY A 139 2.15 11.10 0.80
C GLY A 139 2.34 11.81 -0.55
N TYR A 140 2.03 11.13 -1.66
CA TYR A 140 2.42 11.55 -3.00
C TYR A 140 1.88 12.94 -3.40
N VAL A 141 0.57 13.15 -3.24
CA VAL A 141 -0.07 14.41 -3.64
C VAL A 141 0.47 15.60 -2.84
N ALA A 142 0.66 15.42 -1.54
CA ALA A 142 1.21 16.45 -0.67
C ALA A 142 2.66 16.79 -1.08
N PHE A 143 3.48 15.77 -1.34
CA PHE A 143 4.86 15.94 -1.80
C PHE A 143 4.93 16.77 -3.10
N VAL A 144 4.18 16.38 -4.14
CA VAL A 144 4.24 17.08 -5.43
C VAL A 144 3.79 18.53 -5.28
N ARG A 145 2.67 18.78 -4.57
CA ARG A 145 2.16 20.14 -4.37
C ARG A 145 3.13 21.04 -3.61
N ALA A 146 3.76 20.53 -2.55
CA ALA A 146 4.72 21.29 -1.75
C ALA A 146 5.95 21.70 -2.57
N HIS A 147 6.42 20.84 -3.49
CA HIS A 147 7.63 21.08 -4.26
C HIS A 147 7.39 21.85 -5.58
N VAL A 148 6.13 22.02 -6.00
CA VAL A 148 5.75 22.87 -7.13
C VAL A 148 5.40 24.30 -6.68
N ALA A 149 4.78 24.47 -5.51
CA ALA A 149 4.43 25.79 -4.98
C ALA A 149 5.63 26.59 -4.45
N GLY A 150 6.76 25.92 -4.17
CA GLY A 150 8.00 26.55 -3.71
C GLY A 150 8.97 26.95 -4.83
N GLN A 151 8.56 26.85 -6.10
CA GLN A 151 9.33 27.24 -7.29
C GLN A 151 8.64 28.42 -7.99
#